data_AF-A0A2D4N938-F1
#
_entry.id   AF-A0A2D4N938-F1
#
_cell.length_a   1.000
_cell.length_b   1.000
_cell.length_c   1.000
_cell.angle_alpha   90.00
_cell.angle_beta   90.00
_cell.angle_gamma   90.00
#
_symmetry.space_group_name_H-M   'P 1'
#
loop_
_entity.id
_entity.type
_entity.pdbx_description
1 polymer ?
#
loop_
_entity_poly.entity_id
_entity_poly.type
_entity_poly.pdbx_seq_one_letter_code
_entity_poly.pdbx_strand_id
1 'polypeptide(L)'
;DIIYNAQPIRIRKSKYYIPETMYGLGMYPAYAGGGGFLLSISTLKKLALACTQVELFPIDDVFLGMCLQRINLKPVLHEGFKTFGIPKPSAAPNLQTFDPCFYKDLMVVHGLKIAEIWLMWNLLHNPRLSCTQNKQIRKAFRWKKMIKDPARNFGA
;
A
#
# COMPACT_ATOMS: atom_id res chain seq x y z
N ASP A 1 2.96 -2.65 1.79
CA ASP A 1 3.04 -3.50 3.00
C ASP A 1 1.76 -3.38 3.84
N ILE A 2 1.42 -4.43 4.59
CA ILE A 2 0.34 -4.40 5.60
C ILE A 2 0.97 -4.52 6.98
N ILE A 3 0.58 -3.64 7.89
CA ILE A 3 1.06 -3.60 9.26
C ILE A 3 0.03 -4.28 10.15
N TYR A 4 0.48 -5.28 10.89
CA TYR A 4 -0.32 -6.02 11.87
C TYR A 4 0.23 -5.76 13.27
N ASN A 5 -0.65 -5.80 14.28
CA ASN A 5 -0.29 -5.71 15.70
C ASN A 5 0.57 -4.49 16.06
N ALA A 6 0.43 -3.38 15.32
CA ALA A 6 1.13 -2.14 15.63
C ALA A 6 0.59 -1.56 16.93
N GLN A 7 1.52 -1.17 17.81
CA GLN A 7 1.20 -0.51 19.06
C GLN A 7 1.36 1.01 18.90
N PRO A 8 0.54 1.81 19.61
CA PRO A 8 0.73 3.25 19.67
C PRO A 8 2.12 3.63 20.18
N ILE A 9 2.82 4.52 19.48
CA ILE A 9 4.12 5.00 19.94
C ILE A 9 3.89 6.01 21.06
N ARG A 10 4.33 5.69 22.28
CA ARG A 10 4.18 6.54 23.47
C ARG A 10 5.36 7.49 23.73
N ILE A 11 6.26 7.63 22.76
CA ILE A 11 7.43 8.51 22.84
C ILE A 11 7.08 9.89 22.27
N ARG A 12 7.01 10.93 23.12
CA ARG A 12 6.58 12.30 22.74
C ARG A 12 7.36 12.94 21.58
N LYS A 13 8.62 12.56 21.37
CA LYS A 13 9.47 13.08 20.28
C LYS A 13 9.18 12.42 18.92
N SER A 14 8.40 11.35 18.89
CA SER A 14 8.04 10.67 17.65
C SER A 14 7.04 11.50 16.87
N LYS A 15 7.22 11.61 15.55
CA LYS A 15 6.21 12.17 14.65
C LYS A 15 4.88 11.39 14.66
N TYR A 16 4.91 10.15 15.15
CA TYR A 16 3.76 9.26 15.30
C TYR A 16 3.37 9.07 16.78
N TYR A 17 3.69 10.02 17.65
CA TYR A 17 3.30 9.97 19.06
C TYR A 17 1.78 9.99 19.23
N ILE A 18 1.25 9.05 20.01
CA ILE A 18 -0.17 9.02 20.39
C ILE A 18 -0.27 8.88 21.91
N PRO A 19 -0.97 9.77 22.63
CA PRO A 19 -1.15 9.65 24.07
C PRO A 19 -2.16 8.55 24.44
N GLU A 20 -2.00 7.97 25.62
CA GLU A 20 -2.90 6.93 26.16
C GLU A 20 -4.35 7.42 26.24
N THR A 21 -4.53 8.70 26.59
CA THR A 21 -5.84 9.36 26.69
C THR A 21 -6.58 9.48 25.36
N MET A 22 -5.86 9.47 24.22
CA MET A 22 -6.46 9.51 22.88
C MET A 22 -6.77 8.12 22.35
N TYR A 23 -5.96 7.13 22.68
CA TYR A 23 -6.16 5.76 22.23
C TYR A 23 -5.69 4.80 23.30
N GLY A 24 -6.60 4.32 24.14
CA GLY A 24 -6.29 3.43 25.27
C GLY A 24 -6.23 1.94 24.91
N LEU A 25 -6.45 1.57 23.64
CA LEU A 25 -6.31 0.18 23.21
C LEU A 25 -4.82 -0.14 22.95
N GLY A 26 -4.43 -1.37 23.27
CA GLY A 26 -3.03 -1.80 23.14
C GLY A 26 -2.52 -1.94 21.70
N MET A 27 -3.41 -2.12 20.72
CA MET A 27 -3.05 -2.34 19.32
C MET A 27 -3.99 -1.60 18.37
N TYR A 28 -3.45 -1.15 17.24
CA TYR A 28 -4.24 -0.66 16.11
C TYR A 28 -4.86 -1.83 15.33
N PRO A 29 -5.98 -1.59 14.61
CA PRO A 29 -6.43 -2.50 13.57
C PRO A 29 -5.35 -2.66 12.49
N ALA A 30 -5.40 -3.75 11.73
CA ALA A 30 -4.49 -3.92 10.60
C ALA A 30 -4.71 -2.83 9.54
N TYR A 31 -3.63 -2.24 9.03
CA TYR A 31 -3.69 -1.15 8.06
C TYR A 31 -2.61 -1.27 6.98
N ALA A 32 -2.84 -0.64 5.83
CA ALA A 32 -1.85 -0.53 4.76
C ALA A 32 -0.93 0.68 5.01
N GLY A 33 0.38 0.54 4.77
CA GLY A 33 1.33 1.64 4.98
C GLY A 33 1.24 2.74 3.90
N GLY A 34 1.55 3.97 4.28
CA GLY A 34 1.27 5.21 3.54
C GLY A 34 2.06 5.49 2.27
N GLY A 35 2.84 4.53 1.77
CA GLY A 35 3.45 4.65 0.45
C GLY A 35 2.43 4.52 -0.69
N GLY A 36 1.33 3.80 -0.47
CA GLY A 36 0.24 3.64 -1.42
C GLY A 36 -0.46 2.29 -1.32
N PHE A 37 -1.71 2.24 -1.77
CA PHE A 37 -2.56 1.05 -1.79
C PHE A 37 -3.52 1.09 -3.00
N LEU A 38 -4.10 -0.05 -3.34
CA LEU A 38 -5.10 -0.17 -4.41
C LEU A 38 -6.45 -0.59 -3.82
N LEU A 39 -7.52 0.02 -4.31
CA LEU A 39 -8.89 -0.26 -3.86
C LEU A 39 -9.87 -0.26 -5.03
N SER A 40 -10.97 -1.01 -4.87
CA SER A 40 -12.07 -0.98 -5.84
C SER A 40 -12.96 0.25 -5.61
N ILE A 41 -13.67 0.69 -6.64
CA ILE A 41 -14.68 1.77 -6.51
C ILE A 41 -15.74 1.41 -5.45
N SER A 42 -16.13 0.13 -5.37
CA SER A 42 -17.11 -0.31 -4.36
C SER A 42 -16.58 -0.17 -2.93
N THR A 43 -15.29 -0.44 -2.73
CA THR A 43 -14.59 -0.25 -1.46
C THR A 43 -14.48 1.24 -1.13
N LEU A 44 -14.13 2.08 -2.12
CA LEU A 44 -14.02 3.53 -1.95
C LEU A 44 -15.32 4.14 -1.44
N LYS A 45 -16.46 3.78 -2.03
CA LYS A 45 -17.79 4.28 -1.62
C LYS A 45 -18.12 3.92 -0.17
N LYS A 46 -17.82 2.69 0.25
CA LYS A 46 -18.02 2.25 1.64
C LYS A 46 -17.09 2.97 2.60
N LEU A 47 -15.82 3.17 2.21
CA LEU A 47 -14.85 3.92 3.00
C LEU A 47 -15.25 5.39 3.16
N ALA A 48 -15.72 6.05 2.11
CA ALA A 48 -16.17 7.43 2.17
C ALA A 48 -17.26 7.64 3.23
N LEU A 49 -18.21 6.71 3.33
CA LEU A 49 -19.22 6.72 4.39
C LEU A 49 -18.63 6.40 5.77
N ALA A 50 -17.69 5.46 5.85
CA ALA A 50 -17.03 5.11 7.12
C ALA A 50 -16.22 6.28 7.69
N CYS A 51 -15.57 7.08 6.84
CA CYS A 51 -14.79 8.25 7.25
C CYS A 51 -15.63 9.30 8.00
N THR A 52 -16.96 9.36 7.77
CA THR A 52 -17.84 10.28 8.51
C THR A 52 -18.37 9.67 9.81
N GLN A 53 -18.10 8.40 10.08
CA GLN A 53 -18.62 7.64 11.23
C GLN A 53 -17.52 7.25 12.22
N VAL A 54 -16.25 7.39 11.83
CA VAL A 54 -15.09 7.11 12.65
C VAL A 54 -14.47 8.44 13.05
N GLU A 55 -14.14 8.59 14.33
CA GLU A 55 -13.44 9.78 14.82
C GLU A 55 -12.10 9.95 14.13
N LEU A 56 -11.77 11.18 13.74
CA LEU A 56 -10.52 11.47 13.07
C LEU A 56 -9.33 11.05 13.93
N PHE A 57 -8.36 10.39 13.30
CA PHE A 57 -7.17 9.91 13.96
C PHE A 57 -5.93 10.53 13.29
N PRO A 58 -4.93 10.99 14.06
CA PRO A 58 -3.82 11.79 13.51
C PRO A 58 -2.82 10.99 12.65
N ILE A 59 -2.92 9.66 12.64
CA ILE A 59 -2.18 8.81 11.72
C ILE A 59 -3.15 8.33 10.65
N ASP A 60 -3.04 8.89 9.45
CA ASP A 60 -3.91 8.67 8.30
C ASP A 60 -4.05 7.19 7.92
N ASP A 61 -2.94 6.46 7.88
CA ASP A 61 -2.94 5.02 7.59
C ASP A 61 -3.73 4.22 8.65
N VAL A 62 -3.56 4.59 9.93
CA VAL A 62 -4.28 3.96 11.04
C VAL A 62 -5.77 4.33 10.98
N PHE A 63 -6.10 5.59 10.69
CA PHE A 63 -7.47 6.04 10.47
C PHE A 63 -8.16 5.23 9.35
N LEU A 64 -7.46 5.00 8.24
CA LEU A 64 -7.95 4.14 7.16
C LEU A 64 -8.18 2.70 7.65
N GLY A 65 -7.29 2.16 8.47
CA GLY A 65 -7.45 0.85 9.12
C GLY A 65 -8.71 0.77 10.01
N MET A 66 -8.97 1.83 10.79
CA MET A 66 -10.19 1.95 11.61
C MET A 66 -11.45 2.00 10.74
N CYS A 67 -11.42 2.76 9.64
CA CYS A 67 -12.52 2.81 8.68
C CYS A 67 -12.78 1.46 8.02
N LEU A 68 -11.72 0.71 7.66
CA LEU A 68 -11.83 -0.66 7.13
C LEU A 68 -12.47 -1.60 8.17
N GLN A 69 -12.04 -1.52 9.43
CA GLN A 69 -12.64 -2.29 10.52
C GLN A 69 -14.13 -1.98 10.69
N ARG A 70 -14.53 -0.71 10.60
CA ARG A 70 -15.93 -0.25 10.71
C ARG A 70 -16.85 -0.85 9.65
N ILE A 71 -16.33 -1.12 8.44
CA ILE A 71 -17.05 -1.74 7.33
C ILE A 71 -16.76 -3.23 7.18
N ASN A 72 -16.12 -3.83 8.18
CA ASN A 72 -15.73 -5.25 8.23
C ASN A 72 -14.93 -5.72 7.00
N LEU A 73 -14.02 -4.88 6.52
CA LEU A 73 -13.04 -5.23 5.50
C LEU A 73 -11.65 -5.31 6.12
N LYS A 74 -10.78 -6.14 5.53
CA LYS A 74 -9.38 -6.27 5.93
C LYS A 74 -8.47 -5.92 4.76
N PRO A 75 -7.37 -5.19 5.00
CA PRO A 75 -6.38 -4.98 3.97
C PRO A 75 -5.71 -6.32 3.61
N VAL A 76 -5.29 -6.47 2.36
CA VAL A 76 -4.66 -7.69 1.85
C VAL A 76 -3.23 -7.38 1.41
N LEU A 77 -2.28 -8.19 1.88
CA LEU A 77 -0.88 -8.07 1.48
C LEU A 77 -0.69 -8.42 0.01
N HIS A 78 0.12 -7.61 -0.67
CA HIS A 78 0.57 -7.90 -2.03
C HIS A 78 2.06 -7.56 -2.17
N GLU A 79 2.83 -8.51 -2.71
CA GLU A 79 4.30 -8.42 -2.80
C GLU A 79 4.81 -7.24 -3.63
N GLY A 80 3.99 -6.73 -4.56
CA GLY A 80 4.30 -5.57 -5.37
C GLY A 80 4.32 -4.22 -4.61
N PHE A 81 3.91 -4.17 -3.34
CA PHE A 81 3.90 -2.92 -2.56
C PHE A 81 5.07 -2.89 -1.56
N LYS A 82 6.12 -2.13 -1.88
CA LYS A 82 7.30 -1.90 -1.03
C LYS A 82 7.24 -0.49 -0.42
N THR A 83 6.31 -0.31 0.52
CA THR A 83 6.00 0.98 1.17
C THR A 83 7.02 1.39 2.23
N PHE A 84 7.80 0.44 2.76
CA PHE A 84 8.97 0.72 3.61
C PHE A 84 10.29 0.82 2.82
N GLY A 85 10.21 0.90 1.49
CA GLY A 85 11.36 0.87 0.60
C GLY A 85 11.88 -0.54 0.34
N ILE A 86 12.94 -0.63 -0.46
CA ILE A 86 13.60 -1.90 -0.79
C ILE A 86 14.74 -2.10 0.21
N PRO A 87 14.78 -3.25 0.92
CA PRO A 87 15.88 -3.55 1.83
C PRO A 87 17.21 -3.52 1.08
N LYS A 88 18.18 -2.78 1.61
CA LYS A 88 19.53 -2.79 1.04
C LYS A 88 20.19 -4.13 1.38
N PRO A 89 20.89 -4.78 0.44
CA PRO A 89 21.62 -6.01 0.74
C PRO A 89 22.62 -5.78 1.88
N SER A 90 22.58 -6.64 2.91
CA SER A 90 23.48 -6.50 4.07
C SER A 90 24.97 -6.57 3.70
N ALA A 91 25.30 -7.30 2.63
CA ALA A 91 26.66 -7.40 2.09
C ALA A 91 27.07 -6.19 1.22
N ALA A 92 26.12 -5.33 0.83
CA ALA A 92 26.37 -4.15 0.01
C ALA A 92 25.39 -3.02 0.39
N PRO A 93 25.54 -2.40 1.56
CA PRO A 93 24.61 -1.39 2.09
C PRO A 93 24.58 -0.09 1.27
N ASN A 94 25.50 0.09 0.33
CA ASN A 94 25.53 1.21 -0.62
C ASN A 94 25.00 0.84 -2.00
N LEU A 95 24.71 -0.45 -2.26
CA LEU A 95 24.15 -0.89 -3.52
C LEU A 95 22.63 -0.66 -3.48
N GLN A 96 22.17 0.44 -4.08
CA GLN A 96 20.77 0.51 -4.50
C GLN A 96 20.59 -0.50 -5.63
N THR A 97 19.78 -1.53 -5.41
CA THR A 97 19.25 -2.35 -6.50
C THR A 97 18.33 -1.47 -7.33
N PHE A 98 18.90 -0.81 -8.34
CA PHE A 98 18.20 -0.02 -9.36
C PHE A 98 18.13 -0.84 -10.66
N ASP A 99 17.49 -2.01 -10.56
CA ASP A 99 17.35 -2.97 -11.67
C ASP A 99 15.93 -2.88 -12.25
N PRO A 100 15.75 -2.42 -13.50
CA PRO A 100 14.42 -2.30 -14.10
C PRO A 100 13.65 -3.62 -14.14
N CYS A 101 14.32 -4.76 -14.21
CA CYS A 101 13.65 -6.07 -14.18
C CYS A 101 13.07 -6.41 -12.82
N PHE A 102 13.68 -5.93 -11.74
CA PHE A 102 13.11 -6.03 -10.40
C PHE A 102 11.88 -5.12 -10.21
N TYR A 103 11.94 -3.89 -10.74
CA TYR A 103 10.84 -2.93 -10.60
C TYR A 103 9.65 -3.22 -11.52
N LYS A 104 9.86 -3.95 -12.62
CA LYS A 104 8.84 -4.28 -13.62
C LYS A 104 7.61 -4.94 -13.02
N ASP A 105 7.79 -5.75 -11.98
CA ASP A 105 6.71 -6.52 -11.36
C ASP A 105 6.19 -5.89 -10.05
N LEU A 106 6.68 -4.70 -9.70
CA LEU A 106 6.24 -3.94 -8.52
C LEU A 106 5.14 -2.94 -8.88
N MET A 107 4.35 -2.55 -7.87
CA MET A 107 3.23 -1.62 -8.00
C MET A 107 3.56 -0.26 -7.37
N VAL A 108 4.10 -0.28 -6.15
CA VAL A 108 4.48 0.93 -5.40
C VAL A 108 5.82 0.67 -4.73
N VAL A 109 6.76 1.59 -4.90
CA VAL A 109 8.05 1.60 -4.21
C VAL A 109 8.27 2.97 -3.60
N HIS A 110 8.42 3.02 -2.29
CA HIS A 110 8.73 4.26 -1.57
C HIS A 110 10.25 4.51 -1.52
N GLY A 111 10.64 5.79 -1.47
CA GLY A 111 12.02 6.19 -1.20
C GLY A 111 12.90 6.45 -2.43
N LEU A 112 12.33 6.48 -3.64
CA LEU A 112 13.04 6.91 -4.86
C LEU A 112 13.11 8.44 -4.98
N LYS A 113 14.25 8.95 -5.43
CA LYS A 113 14.45 10.35 -5.83
C LYS A 113 13.77 10.64 -7.18
N ILE A 114 13.52 11.91 -7.47
CA ILE A 114 12.90 12.36 -8.73
C ILE A 114 13.65 11.82 -9.96
N ALA A 115 14.99 11.94 -9.97
CA ALA A 115 15.81 11.43 -11.07
C ALA A 115 15.73 9.90 -11.21
N GLU A 116 15.65 9.17 -10.10
CA GLU A 116 15.51 7.72 -10.08
C GLU A 116 14.14 7.30 -10.64
N ILE A 117 13.06 8.00 -10.27
CA ILE A 117 11.72 7.77 -10.81
C ILE A 117 11.70 7.97 -12.33
N TRP A 118 12.24 9.11 -12.80
CA TRP A 118 12.28 9.42 -14.22
C TRP A 118 13.10 8.40 -15.01
N LEU A 119 14.29 8.04 -14.52
CA LEU A 119 15.14 7.06 -15.18
C LEU A 119 14.47 5.68 -15.21
N MET A 120 13.89 5.23 -14.09
CA MET A 120 13.21 3.94 -14.01
C MET A 120 12.02 3.88 -14.96
N TRP A 121 11.23 4.96 -15.05
CA TRP A 121 10.13 5.05 -16.00
C TRP A 121 10.61 4.83 -17.44
N ASN A 122 11.69 5.52 -17.86
CA ASN A 122 12.25 5.36 -19.21
C ASN A 122 12.80 3.95 -19.46
N LEU A 123 13.46 3.35 -18.48
CA LEU A 123 13.97 1.98 -18.60
C LEU A 123 12.84 0.95 -18.75
N LEU A 124 11.76 1.09 -17.97
CA LEU A 124 10.60 0.19 -18.02
C LEU A 124 9.79 0.31 -19.32
N HIS A 125 9.78 1.48 -19.94
CA HIS A 125 9.08 1.73 -21.21
C HIS A 125 9.96 1.46 -22.44
N ASN A 126 11.22 1.09 -22.25
CA ASN A 126 12.10 0.74 -23.36
C ASN A 126 11.71 -0.63 -23.93
N PRO A 127 11.28 -0.74 -25.21
CA PRO A 127 10.89 -2.02 -25.81
C PRO A 127 12.06 -3.01 -25.91
N ARG A 128 13.31 -2.55 -25.77
CA ARG A 128 14.52 -3.37 -25.76
C ARG A 128 14.86 -3.92 -24.36
N LEU A 129 14.08 -3.58 -23.34
CA LEU A 129 14.28 -4.14 -21.99
C LEU A 129 14.00 -5.65 -22.02
N SER A 130 15.06 -6.44 -21.83
CA SER A 130 14.98 -7.90 -21.71
C SER A 130 15.34 -8.33 -20.31
N CYS A 131 14.44 -9.05 -19.65
CA CYS A 131 14.63 -9.57 -18.30
C CYS A 131 14.86 -11.07 -18.36
N THR A 132 16.10 -11.50 -18.06
CA THR A 132 16.55 -12.89 -18.17
C THR A 132 16.13 -13.78 -17.00
N GLN A 133 15.51 -13.23 -15.95
CA GLN A 133 15.11 -13.98 -14.76
C GLN A 133 13.59 -14.09 -14.65
N ASN A 134 13.07 -15.29 -14.88
CA ASN A 134 11.70 -15.72 -14.56
C ASN A 134 11.55 -15.92 -13.04
N LYS A 135 11.67 -14.86 -12.22
CA LYS A 135 11.10 -14.93 -10.85
C LYS A 135 9.60 -14.71 -10.98
N GLN A 136 8.86 -15.78 -11.24
CA GLN A 136 7.41 -15.73 -11.27
C GLN A 136 6.89 -15.22 -9.91
N ILE A 137 6.34 -14.00 -9.89
CA ILE A 137 5.39 -13.66 -8.82
C ILE A 137 4.28 -14.70 -8.91
N ARG A 138 4.06 -15.44 -7.81
CA ARG A 138 3.11 -16.58 -7.75
C ARG A 138 1.73 -16.26 -8.33
N LYS A 139 1.35 -14.98 -8.39
CA LYS A 139 0.28 -14.45 -9.25
C LYS A 139 0.66 -13.04 -9.73
N ALA A 140 1.00 -12.88 -11.01
CA ALA A 140 1.00 -11.55 -11.62
C ALA A 140 -0.39 -10.93 -11.46
N PHE A 141 -0.45 -9.67 -11.02
CA PHE A 141 -1.72 -8.95 -10.91
C PHE A 141 -2.34 -8.85 -12.31
N ARG A 142 -3.50 -9.51 -12.50
CA ARG A 142 -4.28 -9.41 -13.74
C ARG A 142 -5.52 -8.60 -13.45
N TRP A 143 -5.69 -7.51 -14.19
CA TRP A 143 -6.96 -6.80 -14.26
C TRP A 143 -8.03 -7.78 -14.77
N LYS A 144 -8.91 -8.25 -13.88
CA LYS A 144 -10.14 -8.91 -14.33
C LYS A 144 -11.01 -7.82 -14.93
N LYS A 145 -11.25 -7.90 -16.25
CA LYS A 145 -12.27 -7.06 -16.89
C LYS A 145 -13.58 -7.30 -16.15
N MET A 146 -14.24 -6.23 -15.71
CA MET A 146 -15.61 -6.33 -15.24
C MET A 146 -16.45 -6.79 -16.44
N ILE A 147 -16.99 -8.01 -16.36
CA ILE A 147 -18.09 -8.42 -17.23
C ILE A 147 -19.26 -7.53 -16.81
N LYS A 148 -19.70 -6.64 -17.70
CA LYS A 148 -20.98 -5.95 -17.53
C LYS A 148 -22.05 -7.02 -17.58
N ASP A 149 -22.64 -7.34 -16.44
CA ASP A 149 -23.84 -8.16 -16.39
C ASP A 149 -24.99 -7.31 -16.95
N PRO A 150 -25.66 -7.69 -18.06
CA PRO A 150 -26.73 -6.89 -18.65
C PRO A 150 -28.00 -6.82 -17.80
N ALA A 151 -28.05 -7.50 -16.64
CA ALA A 151 -29.27 -7.68 -15.86
C ALA A 151 -29.30 -6.93 -14.50
N ARG A 152 -28.85 -5.67 -14.45
CA ARG A 152 -29.18 -4.77 -13.32
C ARG A 152 -29.65 -3.41 -13.83
N ASN A 153 -30.95 -3.35 -14.15
CA ASN A 153 -31.71 -2.12 -14.17
C ASN A 153 -31.68 -1.52 -12.75
N PHE A 154 -30.97 -0.40 -12.57
CA PHE A 154 -31.22 0.48 -11.45
C PHE A 154 -32.43 1.34 -11.82
N GLY A 155 -33.60 0.98 -11.29
CA GLY A 155 -34.74 1.90 -11.20
C GLY A 155 -34.41 3.05 -10.25
N ALA A 156 -34.98 4.22 -10.58
CA ALA A 156 -34.84 5.50 -9.92
C ALA A 156 -35.16 5.48 -8.42
#